data_AF-A0A928LTV1-F1
#
_entry.id   AF-A0A928LTV1-F1
#
_cell.length_a   1.000
_cell.length_b   1.000
_cell.length_c   1.000
_cell.angle_alpha   90.00
_cell.angle_beta   90.00
_cell.angle_gamma   90.00
#
_symmetry.space_group_name_H-M   'P 1'
#
loop_
_entity.id
_entity.type
_entity.pdbx_description
1 polymer ?
#
loop_
_entity_poly.entity_id
_entity_poly.type
_entity_poly.pdbx_seq_one_letter_code
_entity_poly.pdbx_strand_id
1 'polypeptide(L)'
;MKMLYAIMAVISIIVRQFYLPNPFECFGDTAWLYNLIAEPIIHVVALALVGLIYRKGEFPALGSFLYLVAYAAITGILALMGIFSFGWWWVLIIVVAMVGVGVLLGKLWRWLSGETW
;
A
#
# COMPACT_ATOMS: atom_id res chain seq x y z
N MET A 1 -5.18 -25.03 2.75
CA MET A 1 -5.22 -23.56 2.88
C MET A 1 -5.07 -22.79 1.55
N LYS A 2 -5.39 -23.36 0.38
CA LYS A 2 -5.34 -22.64 -0.92
C LYS A 2 -6.64 -21.89 -1.22
N MET A 3 -7.79 -22.45 -0.81
CA MET A 3 -9.11 -21.87 -1.08
C MET A 3 -9.35 -20.56 -0.32
N LEU A 4 -9.00 -20.49 0.96
CA LEU A 4 -9.10 -19.26 1.76
C LEU A 4 -8.22 -18.13 1.20
N TYR A 5 -6.99 -18.46 0.78
CA TYR A 5 -6.10 -17.51 0.12
C TYR A 5 -6.68 -16.99 -1.20
N ALA A 6 -7.22 -17.88 -2.04
CA ALA A 6 -7.85 -17.51 -3.30
C ALA A 6 -9.09 -16.62 -3.08
N ILE A 7 -9.93 -16.96 -2.10
CA ILE A 7 -11.09 -16.14 -1.70
C ILE A 7 -10.62 -14.75 -1.27
N MET A 8 -9.61 -14.65 -0.41
CA MET A 8 -9.07 -13.35 0.02
C MET A 8 -8.43 -12.56 -1.13
N ALA A 9 -7.79 -13.22 -2.10
CA ALA A 9 -7.25 -12.57 -3.28
C ALA A 9 -8.37 -11.99 -4.17
N VAL A 10 -9.45 -12.74 -4.38
CA VAL A 10 -10.62 -12.27 -5.14
C VAL A 10 -11.30 -11.11 -4.42
N ILE A 11 -11.52 -11.21 -3.10
CA ILE A 11 -12.06 -10.11 -2.29
C ILE A 11 -11.17 -8.87 -2.41
N SER A 12 -9.84 -9.04 -2.33
CA SER A 12 -8.89 -7.94 -2.48
C SER A 12 -8.97 -7.26 -3.84
N ILE A 13 -9.21 -8.01 -4.93
CA ILE A 13 -9.42 -7.42 -6.26
C ILE A 13 -10.72 -6.63 -6.30
N ILE A 14 -11.83 -7.21 -5.82
CA ILE A 14 -13.15 -6.56 -5.82
C ILE A 14 -13.11 -5.27 -5.02
N VAL A 15 -12.54 -5.30 -3.81
CA VAL A 15 -12.46 -4.13 -2.94
C VAL A 15 -11.61 -3.02 -3.59
N ARG A 16 -10.45 -3.36 -4.18
CA ARG A 16 -9.58 -2.37 -4.84
C ARG A 16 -10.19 -1.74 -6.08
N GLN A 17 -10.98 -2.49 -6.85
CA GLN A 17 -11.55 -2.00 -8.11
C GLN A 17 -12.90 -1.30 -7.94
N PHE A 18 -13.72 -1.70 -6.97
CA PHE A 18 -15.10 -1.21 -6.83
C PHE A 18 -15.38 -0.40 -5.57
N TYR A 19 -14.59 -0.56 -4.51
CA TYR A 19 -14.84 0.10 -3.23
C TYR A 19 -13.84 1.19 -2.88
N LEU A 20 -12.60 1.11 -3.39
CA LEU A 20 -11.61 2.15 -3.16
C LEU A 20 -11.77 3.27 -4.20
N PRO A 21 -11.91 4.53 -3.75
CA PRO A 21 -11.98 5.67 -4.67
C PRO A 21 -10.64 5.88 -5.36
N ASN A 22 -10.64 6.51 -6.53
CA ASN A 22 -9.40 6.94 -7.16
C ASN A 22 -8.84 8.13 -6.35
N PRO A 23 -7.65 7.99 -5.73
CA PRO A 23 -7.12 9.02 -4.86
C PRO A 23 -6.72 10.31 -5.60
N PHE A 24 -6.67 10.26 -6.94
CA PHE A 24 -6.31 11.37 -7.81
C PHE A 24 -7.54 12.01 -8.47
N GLU A 25 -8.76 11.73 -8.02
CA GLU A 25 -9.99 12.36 -8.55
C GLU A 25 -9.95 13.89 -8.54
N CYS A 26 -9.18 14.50 -7.65
CA CYS A 26 -8.97 15.96 -7.61
C CYS A 26 -8.32 16.54 -8.88
N PHE A 27 -7.69 15.72 -9.74
CA PHE A 27 -7.06 16.15 -10.99
C PHE A 27 -8.02 16.11 -12.21
N GLY A 28 -9.32 15.89 -12.00
CA GLY A 28 -10.35 15.92 -13.04
C GLY A 28 -10.05 14.94 -14.19
N ASP A 29 -10.10 15.42 -15.43
CA ASP A 29 -9.93 14.59 -16.64
C ASP A 29 -8.58 13.85 -16.74
N THR A 30 -7.57 14.30 -15.98
CA THR A 30 -6.24 13.65 -15.94
C THR A 30 -6.09 12.65 -14.79
N ALA A 31 -7.08 12.51 -13.92
CA ALA A 31 -7.06 11.63 -12.75
C ALA A 31 -6.78 10.17 -13.09
N TRP A 32 -7.30 9.69 -14.23
CA TRP A 32 -7.08 8.30 -14.66
C TRP A 32 -5.61 8.01 -14.99
N LEU A 33 -4.90 8.99 -15.57
CA LEU A 33 -3.49 8.85 -15.94
C LEU A 33 -2.61 8.77 -14.70
N TYR A 34 -2.87 9.64 -13.71
CA TYR A 34 -2.16 9.61 -12.44
C TYR A 34 -2.42 8.32 -11.67
N ASN A 35 -3.67 7.86 -11.64
CA ASN A 35 -4.01 6.59 -11.01
C ASN A 35 -3.30 5.42 -11.70
N LEU A 36 -3.24 5.39 -13.03
CA LEU A 36 -2.56 4.35 -13.79
C LEU A 36 -1.06 4.26 -13.46
N ILE A 37 -0.39 5.39 -13.25
CA ILE A 37 1.04 5.45 -12.89
C ILE A 37 1.26 5.11 -11.42
N ALA A 38 0.35 5.55 -10.54
CA ALA A 38 0.48 5.38 -9.10
C ALA A 38 0.08 3.99 -8.63
N GLU A 39 -0.88 3.33 -9.28
CA GLU A 39 -1.39 2.00 -8.87
C GLU A 39 -0.28 0.96 -8.72
N PRO A 40 0.66 0.79 -9.67
CA PRO A 40 1.80 -0.13 -9.51
C PRO A 40 2.70 0.26 -8.34
N ILE A 41 2.92 1.56 -8.11
CA ILE A 41 3.77 2.06 -7.02
C ILE A 41 3.11 1.75 -5.68
N ILE A 42 1.82 2.06 -5.52
CA ILE A 42 1.04 1.74 -4.32
C ILE A 42 1.05 0.23 -4.06
N HIS A 43 0.97 -0.59 -5.11
CA HIS A 43 1.05 -2.04 -5.01
C HIS A 43 2.39 -2.51 -4.42
N VAL A 44 3.51 -2.01 -4.96
CA VAL A 44 4.86 -2.34 -4.48
C VAL A 44 5.06 -1.89 -3.04
N VAL A 45 4.60 -0.68 -2.70
CA VAL A 45 4.73 -0.12 -1.35
C VAL A 45 3.89 -0.91 -0.35
N ALA A 46 2.64 -1.24 -0.68
CA ALA A 46 1.78 -2.06 0.17
C ALA A 46 2.41 -3.44 0.43
N LEU A 47 2.97 -4.09 -0.59
CA LEU A 47 3.68 -5.36 -0.43
C LEU A 47 4.94 -5.22 0.45
N ALA A 48 5.71 -4.14 0.28
CA ALA A 48 6.89 -3.88 1.10
C ALA A 48 6.51 -3.67 2.57
N LEU A 49 5.47 -2.89 2.87
CA LEU A 49 4.98 -2.67 4.23
C LEU A 49 4.51 -3.97 4.89
N VAL A 50 3.76 -4.80 4.17
CA VAL A 50 3.35 -6.11 4.69
C VAL A 50 4.55 -7.01 4.91
N GLY A 51 5.55 -6.97 4.02
CA GLY A 51 6.79 -7.72 4.17
C GLY A 51 7.62 -7.35 5.40
N LEU A 52 7.40 -6.18 6.02
CA LEU A 52 8.04 -5.80 7.30
C LEU A 52 7.42 -6.53 8.50
N ILE A 53 6.12 -6.86 8.43
CA ILE A 53 5.36 -7.43 9.54
C ILE A 53 5.16 -8.94 9.37
N TYR A 54 4.98 -9.40 8.13
CA TYR A 54 4.59 -10.76 7.80
C TYR A 54 5.70 -11.49 7.03
N ARG A 55 6.20 -12.60 7.59
CA ARG A 55 7.16 -13.48 6.90
C ARG A 55 6.40 -14.46 5.99
N LYS A 56 6.88 -14.60 4.74
CA LYS A 56 6.35 -15.58 3.78
C LYS A 56 6.46 -16.99 4.37
N GLY A 57 5.31 -17.67 4.50
CA GLY A 57 5.26 -19.10 4.89
C GLY A 57 4.38 -19.42 6.10
N GLU A 58 3.93 -18.41 6.85
CA GLU A 58 3.06 -18.61 8.02
C GLU A 58 1.59 -18.83 7.61
N PHE A 59 0.81 -17.76 7.46
CA PHE A 59 -0.60 -17.81 7.04
C PHE A 59 -0.89 -17.01 5.75
N PRO A 60 -1.01 -17.67 4.59
CA PRO A 60 -1.15 -16.98 3.30
C PRO A 60 -2.35 -16.03 3.21
N ALA A 61 -3.47 -16.40 3.83
CA ALA A 61 -4.68 -15.56 3.85
C ALA A 61 -4.49 -14.27 4.68
N LEU A 62 -3.72 -14.35 5.77
CA LEU A 62 -3.38 -13.21 6.61
C LEU A 62 -2.50 -12.21 5.86
N GLY A 63 -1.53 -12.71 5.08
CA GLY A 63 -0.71 -11.86 4.20
C GLY A 63 -1.55 -11.10 3.16
N SER A 64 -2.50 -11.77 2.50
CA SER A 64 -3.43 -11.11 1.55
C SER A 64 -4.34 -10.09 2.22
N PHE A 65 -4.79 -10.37 3.44
CA PHE A 65 -5.60 -9.43 4.22
C PHE A 65 -4.80 -8.18 4.60
N LEU A 66 -3.61 -8.35 5.17
CA LEU A 66 -2.70 -7.26 5.53
C LEU A 66 -2.34 -6.41 4.30
N TYR A 67 -2.15 -7.04 3.14
CA TYR A 67 -1.91 -6.34 1.88
C TYR A 67 -3.09 -5.46 1.50
N LEU A 68 -4.32 -5.98 1.59
CA LEU A 68 -5.51 -5.19 1.31
C LEU A 68 -5.64 -4.00 2.26
N VAL A 69 -5.37 -4.20 3.55
CA VAL A 69 -5.41 -3.13 4.57
C VAL A 69 -4.34 -2.06 4.28
N ALA A 70 -3.10 -2.46 4.01
CA ALA A 70 -2.03 -1.53 3.69
C ALA A 70 -2.32 -0.73 2.41
N TYR A 71 -2.81 -1.42 1.37
CA TYR A 71 -3.20 -0.78 0.11
C TYR A 71 -4.35 0.23 0.33
N ALA A 72 -5.36 -0.15 1.11
CA ALA A 72 -6.49 0.71 1.45
C ALA A 72 -6.06 1.92 2.29
N ALA A 73 -5.15 1.73 3.25
CA ALA A 73 -4.61 2.82 4.04
C ALA A 73 -3.84 3.83 3.17
N ILE A 74 -2.94 3.36 2.29
CA ILE A 74 -2.19 4.25 1.37
C ILE A 74 -3.16 5.00 0.47
N THR A 75 -4.10 4.29 -0.17
CA THR A 75 -5.06 4.90 -1.10
C THR A 75 -5.97 5.90 -0.38
N GLY A 76 -6.46 5.57 0.82
CA GLY A 76 -7.29 6.46 1.63
C GLY A 76 -6.55 7.72 2.07
N ILE A 77 -5.28 7.59 2.46
CA ILE A 77 -4.41 8.74 2.78
C ILE A 77 -4.23 9.62 1.54
N LEU A 78 -3.92 9.03 0.38
CA LEU A 78 -3.75 9.77 -0.86
C LEU A 78 -5.05 10.48 -1.30
N ALA A 79 -6.20 9.82 -1.14
CA ALA A 79 -7.51 10.41 -1.44
C ALA A 79 -7.83 11.59 -0.52
N LEU A 80 -7.61 11.43 0.80
CA LEU A 80 -7.78 12.51 1.77
C LEU A 80 -6.89 13.71 1.44
N MET A 81 -5.65 13.46 1.02
CA MET A 81 -4.74 14.52 0.57
C MET A 81 -5.19 15.22 -0.71
N GLY A 82 -5.75 14.47 -1.65
CA GLY A 82 -6.32 15.00 -2.89
C GLY A 82 -7.42 16.02 -2.63
N ILE A 83 -8.26 15.81 -1.61
CA ILE A 83 -9.32 16.74 -1.20
C ILE A 83 -8.75 18.12 -0.80
N PHE A 84 -7.57 18.15 -0.18
CA PHE A 84 -6.92 19.39 0.24
C PHE A 84 -6.15 20.09 -0.87
N SER A 85 -6.24 19.62 -2.13
CA SER A 85 -5.51 20.18 -3.28
C SER A 85 -3.99 20.27 -3.07
N PHE A 86 -3.42 19.37 -2.27
CA PHE A 86 -1.96 19.26 -2.14
C PHE A 86 -1.38 18.90 -3.51
N GLY A 87 -0.56 19.80 -4.07
CA GLY A 87 0.00 19.63 -5.41
C GLY A 87 0.66 18.26 -5.61
N TRP A 88 0.52 17.72 -6.83
CA TRP A 88 0.93 16.37 -7.25
C TRP A 88 2.34 15.92 -6.76
N TRP A 89 3.27 16.85 -6.58
CA TRP A 89 4.63 16.59 -6.10
C TRP A 89 4.70 16.12 -4.63
N TRP A 90 3.74 16.52 -3.79
CA TRP A 90 3.69 16.11 -2.38
C TRP A 90 3.36 14.62 -2.20
N VAL A 91 2.55 14.06 -3.11
CA VAL A 91 2.23 12.63 -3.12
C VAL A 91 3.50 11.80 -3.28
N LEU A 92 4.35 12.18 -4.24
CA LEU A 92 5.61 11.47 -4.49
C LEU A 92 6.58 11.56 -3.30
N ILE A 93 6.69 12.75 -2.69
CA ILE A 93 7.54 12.99 -1.51
C ILE A 93 7.08 12.14 -0.32
N ILE A 94 5.77 12.03 -0.09
CA ILE A 94 5.23 11.27 1.04
C ILE A 94 5.31 9.77 0.79
N VAL A 95 5.08 9.30 -0.43
CA VAL A 95 5.33 7.88 -0.77
C VAL A 95 6.80 7.53 -0.51
N VAL A 96 7.73 8.37 -0.94
CA VAL A 96 9.17 8.20 -0.65
C VAL A 96 9.44 8.27 0.85
N ALA A 97 8.82 9.19 1.57
CA ALA A 97 8.97 9.32 3.02
C ALA A 97 8.42 8.11 3.77
N MET A 98 7.26 7.57 3.38
CA MET A 98 6.67 6.37 3.97
C MET A 98 7.54 5.14 3.74
N VAL A 99 8.09 4.98 2.53
CA VAL A 99 9.07 3.93 2.23
C VAL A 99 10.34 4.11 3.05
N GLY A 100 10.87 5.34 3.12
CA GLY A 100 12.05 5.67 3.90
C GLY A 100 11.87 5.37 5.39
N VAL A 101 10.72 5.77 5.96
CA VAL A 101 10.35 5.50 7.35
C VAL A 101 10.16 4.00 7.57
N GLY A 102 9.48 3.28 6.66
CA GLY A 102 9.33 1.82 6.77
C GLY A 102 10.68 1.08 6.73
N VAL A 103 11.60 1.50 5.86
CA VAL A 103 12.96 0.94 5.79
C VAL A 103 13.77 1.30 7.04
N LEU A 104 13.69 2.54 7.53
CA LEU A 104 14.39 2.99 8.74
C LEU A 104 13.89 2.27 9.97
N LEU A 105 12.57 2.14 10.15
CA LEU A 105 11.96 1.41 11.24
C LEU A 105 12.26 -0.09 11.14
N GLY A 106 12.24 -0.66 9.94
CA GLY A 106 12.62 -2.05 9.71
C GLY A 106 14.11 -2.33 9.98
N LYS A 107 14.99 -1.35 9.71
CA LYS A 107 16.42 -1.43 10.08
C LYS A 107 16.60 -1.26 11.59
N LEU A 108 15.92 -0.28 12.20
CA LEU A 108 15.97 -0.01 13.63
C LEU A 108 15.46 -1.20 14.44
N TRP A 109 14.35 -1.81 14.04
CA TRP A 109 13.79 -3.00 14.68
C TRP A 109 14.76 -4.18 14.61
N ARG A 110 15.36 -4.44 13.44
CA ARG A 110 16.38 -5.49 13.28
C ARG A 110 17.64 -5.25 14.12
N TRP A 111 18.04 -3.99 14.26
CA TRP A 111 19.13 -3.60 15.15
C TRP A 111 18.80 -3.84 16.62
N LEU A 112 17.57 -3.50 17.04
CA LEU A 112 17.08 -3.76 18.41
C LEU A 112 16.91 -5.27 18.70
N SER A 113 16.59 -6.09 17.70
CA SER A 113 16.39 -7.54 17.86
C SER A 113 17.67 -8.37 17.76
N GLY A 114 18.81 -7.76 17.42
CA GLY A 114 20.11 -8.46 17.33
C GLY A 114 20.28 -9.40 16.13
N GLU A 115 19.34 -9.42 15.18
CA GLU A 115 19.46 -10.19 13.92
C GLU A 115 20.36 -9.42 12.94
N THR A 116 21.58 -9.90 12.72
CA THR A 116 22.53 -9.35 11.74
C THR A 116 22.56 -10.21 10.47
N TRP A 117 22.50 -9.50 9.33
CA TRP A 117 22.65 -9.92 7.92
C TRP A 117 21.38 -10.43 7.20
#